data_AF-A0A7L0GGZ9-F1
#
_entry.id   AF-A0A7L0GGZ9-F1
#
_cell.length_a   1.000
_cell.length_b   1.000
_cell.length_c   1.000
_cell.angle_alpha   90.00
_cell.angle_beta   90.00
_cell.angle_gamma   90.00
#
_symmetry.space_group_name_H-M   'P 1'
#
loop_
_entity.id
_entity.type
_entity.pdbx_description
1 polymer ?
#
loop_
_entity_poly.entity_id
_entity_poly.type
_entity_poly.pdbx_seq_one_letter_code
_entity_poly.pdbx_strand_id
1 'polypeptide(L)'
;MATAFSSDGEAALRRELGPAALAAPRGDLDGFYEMGRAAAFVRDGGFRKVSGAGVAAGPGAAPPWCLTPSPPQVALQFPDELLADAAAVAARMEAATGAEMYVLGDTTYGSCCVDEVAAEHVGAEAVLHYGPACLSPCRKLPVLHIFGQQPLDIGCCAKAFRELYPDRQSRVVVLSDVVYAHAMGELEQQLCPEYPNIIFSRVVCGDPPGPTLPGEERQFGRQFLVEAPGGLQDCAMFYVGAEGLALTSFMLTWNRCPFSSFDPTTGCGRQETLNVNRALMRRLYLVERARDAHVVGILVGTLGVVGYLAVLQHLRELLRRAGKRSYTLAVGKPNPAKLANFLEVDIFVLVACAQNSLLDSSDFYRPVVTPYELELACNPAREWTGDYLTDFRDLLPGACAHVELPQAIPAAEAIPDISLITGEMRATHLCDLPASQLPLSTTLACRDQTRALVEISPAASFLESRSWRGLEQQLGQTPISKAVQGRRGIAIAYEDEGREQP
;
A
#
# COMPACT_ATOMS: atom_id res chain seq x y z
N MET A 1 -7.04 -11.03 38.91
CA MET A 1 -5.78 -10.90 38.15
C MET A 1 -6.16 -10.34 36.79
N ALA A 2 -5.96 -9.04 36.61
CA ALA A 2 -6.27 -8.33 35.38
C ALA A 2 -5.16 -8.63 34.36
N THR A 3 -5.50 -9.29 33.26
CA THR A 3 -4.61 -9.49 32.12
C THR A 3 -4.52 -8.18 31.35
N ALA A 4 -3.42 -7.47 31.58
CA ALA A 4 -3.04 -6.29 30.81
C ALA A 4 -2.85 -6.69 29.34
N PHE A 5 -3.58 -6.03 28.45
CA PHE A 5 -3.23 -5.99 27.03
C PHE A 5 -1.83 -5.37 26.93
N SER A 6 -0.93 -6.02 26.18
CA SER A 6 0.37 -5.43 25.84
C SER A 6 0.13 -4.12 25.09
N SER A 7 0.73 -3.03 25.58
CA SER A 7 0.62 -1.67 25.05
C SER A 7 0.95 -1.52 23.56
N ASP A 8 1.65 -2.50 23.00
CA ASP A 8 2.12 -2.47 21.61
C ASP A 8 0.99 -2.75 20.59
N GLY A 9 -0.03 -3.53 20.97
CA GLY A 9 -1.16 -3.84 20.09
C GLY A 9 -2.12 -2.66 19.91
N GLU A 10 -2.34 -1.88 20.97
CA GLU A 10 -3.14 -0.65 20.91
C GLU A 10 -2.41 0.45 20.11
N ALA A 11 -1.08 0.53 20.21
CA ALA A 11 -0.28 1.45 19.41
C ALA A 11 -0.24 1.09 17.91
N ALA A 12 -0.24 -0.21 17.57
CA ALA A 12 -0.36 -0.68 16.19
C ALA A 12 -1.76 -0.42 15.61
N LEU A 13 -2.82 -0.66 16.40
CA LEU A 13 -4.20 -0.31 16.03
C LEU A 13 -4.40 1.20 15.91
N ARG A 14 -3.79 2.03 16.76
CA ARG A 14 -3.77 3.50 16.64
C ARG A 14 -2.80 4.05 15.57
N ARG A 15 -2.04 3.18 14.90
CA ARG A 15 -1.29 3.52 13.68
C ARG A 15 -2.11 3.21 12.42
N GLU A 16 -2.95 2.18 12.48
CA GLU A 16 -3.90 1.76 11.44
C GLU A 16 -5.18 2.61 11.43
N LEU A 17 -5.67 2.98 12.61
CA LEU A 17 -6.64 4.04 12.85
C LEU A 17 -5.80 5.31 12.97
N GLY A 18 -5.90 6.26 12.05
CA GLY A 18 -5.12 7.50 12.13
C GLY A 18 -5.29 8.21 13.49
N PRO A 19 -4.44 9.21 13.81
CA PRO A 19 -4.66 10.01 15.01
C PRO A 19 -6.10 10.54 15.02
N ALA A 20 -6.71 10.56 16.20
CA ALA A 20 -8.02 11.17 16.42
C ALA A 20 -7.95 12.68 16.11
N ALA A 21 -8.01 13.08 14.85
CA ALA A 21 -7.85 14.48 14.44
C ALA A 21 -8.31 14.85 13.01
N LEU A 22 -8.93 13.95 12.24
CA LEU A 22 -9.63 14.35 11.01
C LEU A 22 -11.12 14.46 11.29
N ALA A 23 -11.52 15.49 12.05
CA ALA A 23 -12.91 15.89 12.15
C ALA A 23 -13.09 17.20 11.40
N ALA A 24 -14.07 17.26 10.51
CA ALA A 24 -14.46 18.55 9.93
C ALA A 24 -14.85 19.51 11.07
N PRO A 25 -14.46 20.80 11.00
CA PRO A 25 -14.93 21.80 11.94
C PRO A 25 -16.46 21.82 11.91
N ARG A 26 -17.10 21.71 13.08
CA ARG A 26 -18.57 21.79 13.18
C ARG A 26 -19.05 23.13 12.63
N GLY A 27 -19.60 23.13 11.42
CA GLY A 27 -20.30 24.27 10.83
C GLY A 27 -19.72 24.84 9.54
N ASP A 28 -18.47 24.56 9.17
CA ASP A 28 -17.85 25.04 7.92
C ASP A 28 -17.43 23.89 7.00
N LEU A 29 -18.44 23.19 6.47
CA LEU A 29 -18.22 22.15 5.46
C LEU A 29 -17.72 22.74 4.13
N ASP A 30 -18.12 23.98 3.80
CA ASP A 30 -17.83 24.56 2.50
C ASP A 30 -16.36 24.94 2.35
N GLY A 31 -15.75 25.49 3.42
CA GLY A 31 -14.33 25.77 3.50
C GLY A 31 -13.50 24.49 3.61
N PHE A 32 -13.81 23.63 4.58
CA PHE A 32 -13.05 22.41 4.85
C PHE A 32 -12.98 21.48 3.62
N TYR A 33 -14.11 21.26 2.95
CA TYR A 33 -14.19 20.40 1.78
C TYR A 33 -13.96 21.16 0.45
N GLU A 34 -13.54 22.42 0.49
CA GLU A 34 -13.28 23.25 -0.69
C GLU A 34 -14.42 23.19 -1.74
N MET A 35 -15.68 23.27 -1.29
CA MET A 35 -16.87 22.98 -2.12
C MET A 35 -16.92 23.80 -3.41
N GLY A 36 -16.46 25.06 -3.37
CA GLY A 36 -16.39 25.91 -4.55
C GLY A 36 -15.45 25.36 -5.63
N ARG A 37 -14.24 24.92 -5.23
CA ARG A 37 -13.24 24.32 -6.13
C ARG A 37 -13.69 22.95 -6.63
N ALA A 38 -14.28 22.14 -5.75
CA ALA A 38 -14.86 20.85 -6.10
C ALA A 38 -15.97 20.99 -7.15
N ALA A 39 -16.90 21.93 -6.95
CA ALA A 39 -18.00 22.16 -7.87
C ALA A 39 -17.51 22.73 -9.22
N ALA A 40 -16.47 23.58 -9.22
CA ALA A 40 -15.85 24.06 -10.45
C ALA A 40 -15.25 22.91 -11.26
N PHE A 41 -14.47 22.03 -10.62
CA PHE A 41 -13.90 20.84 -11.27
C PHE A 41 -14.98 19.96 -11.93
N VAL A 42 -16.10 19.71 -11.26
CA VAL A 42 -17.21 18.92 -11.81
C VAL A 42 -17.89 19.61 -12.99
N ARG A 43 -18.14 20.93 -12.91
CA ARG A 43 -18.81 21.68 -13.99
C ARG A 43 -17.92 21.86 -15.21
N ASP A 44 -16.65 22.16 -14.99
CA ASP A 44 -15.70 22.52 -16.05
C ASP A 44 -15.07 21.29 -16.71
N GLY A 45 -15.11 20.14 -16.04
CA GLY A 45 -14.53 18.88 -16.53
C GLY A 45 -15.23 18.28 -17.75
N GLY A 46 -16.37 18.80 -18.18
CA GLY A 46 -17.05 18.38 -19.40
C GLY A 46 -17.58 16.93 -19.37
N PHE A 47 -17.73 16.35 -18.18
CA PHE A 47 -18.24 15.00 -17.93
C PHE A 47 -19.69 14.92 -18.40
N ARG A 48 -19.94 14.32 -19.56
CA ARG A 48 -21.28 14.03 -20.07
C ARG A 48 -21.26 12.70 -20.77
N LYS A 49 -21.82 11.69 -20.13
CA LYS A 49 -22.21 10.45 -20.80
C LYS A 49 -23.35 10.70 -21.78
N VAL A 50 -23.17 10.27 -23.03
CA VAL A 50 -24.30 10.00 -23.94
C VAL A 50 -24.80 8.61 -23.56
N SER A 51 -25.99 8.54 -22.98
CA SER A 51 -26.65 7.31 -22.52
C SER A 51 -26.85 6.34 -23.70
N GLY A 52 -25.91 5.42 -23.96
CA GLY A 52 -26.09 4.39 -25.01
C GLY A 52 -24.84 3.84 -25.70
N ALA A 53 -23.63 4.31 -25.38
CA ALA A 53 -22.43 3.88 -26.10
C ALA A 53 -21.77 2.56 -25.61
N GLY A 54 -22.28 1.91 -24.56
CA GLY A 54 -21.57 0.82 -23.85
C GLY A 54 -22.23 -0.56 -23.83
N VAL A 55 -23.44 -0.74 -24.36
CA VAL A 55 -24.09 -2.06 -24.41
C VAL A 55 -24.23 -2.45 -25.87
N ALA A 56 -23.64 -3.58 -26.26
CA ALA A 56 -23.76 -4.14 -27.60
C ALA A 56 -25.22 -4.07 -28.06
N ALA A 57 -25.45 -3.31 -29.13
CA ALA A 57 -26.77 -3.00 -29.64
C ALA A 57 -27.51 -4.30 -30.03
N GLY A 58 -28.44 -4.73 -29.17
CA GLY A 58 -29.53 -5.61 -29.59
C GLY A 58 -30.47 -4.87 -30.54
N PRO A 59 -31.21 -5.58 -31.40
CA PRO A 59 -32.17 -4.98 -32.33
C PRO A 59 -33.34 -4.38 -31.54
N GLY A 60 -33.24 -3.10 -31.16
CA GLY A 60 -34.20 -2.39 -30.33
C GLY A 60 -33.68 -1.10 -29.67
N ALA A 61 -32.39 -0.77 -29.78
CA ALA A 61 -31.84 0.47 -29.24
C ALA A 61 -32.40 1.71 -29.96
N ALA A 62 -32.84 2.71 -29.18
CA ALA A 62 -33.33 3.98 -29.70
C ALA A 62 -32.25 4.71 -30.52
N PRO A 63 -32.61 5.41 -31.60
CA PRO A 63 -31.63 6.10 -32.44
C PRO A 63 -30.93 7.23 -31.65
N PRO A 64 -29.66 7.53 -31.95
CA PRO A 64 -28.79 8.38 -31.13
C PRO A 64 -29.28 9.82 -30.92
N TRP A 65 -30.23 10.30 -31.72
CA TRP A 65 -30.85 11.62 -31.57
C TRP A 65 -31.99 11.67 -30.54
N CYS A 66 -32.44 10.52 -30.01
CA CYS A 66 -33.45 10.42 -28.96
C CYS A 66 -32.88 10.33 -27.53
N LEU A 67 -31.55 10.32 -27.38
CA LEU A 67 -30.89 10.16 -26.09
C LEU A 67 -30.82 11.49 -25.36
N THR A 68 -31.53 11.62 -24.25
CA THR A 68 -31.36 12.76 -23.34
C THR A 68 -29.99 12.64 -22.65
N PRO A 69 -29.18 13.71 -22.58
CA PRO A 69 -27.93 13.68 -21.85
C PRO A 69 -28.22 13.37 -20.38
N SER A 70 -27.61 12.30 -19.86
CA SER A 70 -27.67 12.00 -18.42
C SER A 70 -26.80 12.99 -17.67
N PRO A 71 -27.13 13.31 -16.40
CA PRO A 71 -26.24 14.10 -15.57
C PRO A 71 -24.88 13.39 -15.42
N PRO A 72 -23.79 14.14 -15.21
CA PRO A 72 -22.50 13.55 -14.91
C PRO A 72 -22.57 12.71 -13.64
N GLN A 73 -21.87 11.58 -13.61
CA GLN A 73 -21.77 10.74 -12.42
C GLN A 73 -20.40 10.94 -11.77
N VAL A 74 -20.37 11.33 -10.49
CA VAL A 74 -19.12 11.62 -9.78
C VAL A 74 -19.05 10.80 -8.50
N ALA A 75 -17.93 10.11 -8.28
CA ALA A 75 -17.70 9.36 -7.07
C ALA A 75 -17.11 10.25 -5.98
N LEU A 76 -17.62 10.15 -4.76
CA LEU A 76 -17.10 10.82 -3.58
C LEU A 76 -16.46 9.79 -2.67
N GLN A 77 -15.15 9.92 -2.43
CA GLN A 77 -14.40 9.03 -1.57
C GLN A 77 -13.99 9.75 -0.30
N PHE A 78 -14.43 9.22 0.84
CA PHE A 78 -14.08 9.74 2.15
C PHE A 78 -13.25 8.70 2.93
N PRO A 79 -12.32 9.13 3.78
CA PRO A 79 -11.77 8.28 4.81
C PRO A 79 -12.83 8.02 5.89
N ASP A 80 -12.65 6.95 6.65
CA ASP A 80 -13.62 6.51 7.66
C ASP A 80 -14.00 7.61 8.66
N GLU A 81 -13.05 8.49 9.01
CA GLU A 81 -13.25 9.59 9.96
C GLU A 81 -14.14 10.71 9.41
N LEU A 82 -14.20 10.89 8.08
CA LEU A 82 -14.99 11.93 7.41
C LEU A 82 -16.28 11.40 6.79
N LEU A 83 -16.52 10.08 6.84
CA LEU A 83 -17.67 9.43 6.21
C LEU A 83 -19.02 9.94 6.77
N ALA A 84 -19.03 10.43 8.01
CA ALA A 84 -20.22 11.01 8.65
C ALA A 84 -20.75 12.25 7.89
N ASP A 85 -19.89 12.99 7.21
CA ASP A 85 -20.26 14.19 6.46
C ASP A 85 -20.71 13.88 5.02
N ALA A 86 -20.47 12.66 4.54
CA ALA A 86 -20.58 12.30 3.12
C ALA A 86 -21.96 12.60 2.53
N ALA A 87 -23.04 12.31 3.27
CA ALA A 87 -24.41 12.58 2.82
C ALA A 87 -24.69 14.09 2.65
N ALA A 88 -24.18 14.91 3.57
CA ALA A 88 -24.36 16.36 3.52
C ALA A 88 -23.54 16.98 2.38
N VAL A 89 -22.30 16.53 2.20
CA VAL A 89 -21.43 16.96 1.10
C VAL A 89 -22.02 16.56 -0.25
N ALA A 90 -22.50 15.32 -0.39
CA ALA A 90 -23.15 14.84 -1.61
C ALA A 90 -24.34 15.73 -2.00
N ALA A 91 -25.28 15.96 -1.09
CA ALA A 91 -26.46 16.78 -1.36
C ALA A 91 -26.11 18.22 -1.77
N ARG A 92 -25.09 18.82 -1.15
CA ARG A 92 -24.59 20.16 -1.52
C ARG A 92 -23.95 20.18 -2.91
N MET A 93 -23.14 19.17 -3.21
CA MET A 93 -22.47 19.03 -4.50
C MET A 93 -23.47 18.79 -5.64
N GLU A 94 -24.49 17.96 -5.43
CA GLU A 94 -25.59 17.76 -6.38
C GLU A 94 -26.32 19.09 -6.65
N ALA A 95 -26.67 19.84 -5.60
CA ALA A 95 -27.33 21.13 -5.75
C ALA A 95 -26.46 22.16 -6.49
N ALA A 96 -25.13 22.15 -6.27
CA ALA A 96 -24.21 23.12 -6.85
C ALA A 96 -23.79 22.80 -8.30
N THR A 97 -23.92 21.54 -8.74
CA THR A 97 -23.37 21.07 -10.03
C THR A 97 -24.43 20.47 -10.96
N GLY A 98 -25.55 19.97 -10.42
CA GLY A 98 -26.52 19.17 -11.17
C GLY A 98 -26.04 17.78 -11.57
N ALA A 99 -24.86 17.36 -11.10
CA ALA A 99 -24.32 16.02 -11.28
C ALA A 99 -24.88 15.06 -10.21
N GLU A 100 -24.89 13.77 -10.51
CA GLU A 100 -25.27 12.70 -9.60
C GLU A 100 -24.05 12.25 -8.77
N MET A 101 -24.17 12.26 -7.44
CA MET A 101 -23.06 11.95 -6.53
C MET A 101 -23.18 10.54 -5.96
N TYR A 102 -22.11 9.76 -6.08
CA TYR A 102 -22.02 8.41 -5.54
C TYR A 102 -21.00 8.34 -4.41
N VAL A 103 -21.44 8.16 -3.18
CA VAL A 103 -20.54 7.98 -2.03
C VAL A 103 -19.96 6.57 -2.05
N LEU A 104 -18.63 6.46 -2.09
CA LEU A 104 -17.92 5.20 -1.90
C LEU A 104 -17.91 4.87 -0.41
N GLY A 105 -18.58 3.78 -0.03
CA GLY A 105 -18.84 3.44 1.37
C GLY A 105 -17.71 2.69 2.10
N ASP A 106 -16.60 2.40 1.42
CA ASP A 106 -15.46 1.67 2.00
C ASP A 106 -14.13 2.17 1.42
N THR A 107 -13.05 2.00 2.17
CA THR A 107 -11.68 2.23 1.74
C THR A 107 -11.00 0.89 1.46
N THR A 108 -11.17 0.37 0.23
CA THR A 108 -10.78 -1.01 -0.14
C THR A 108 -9.33 -1.37 0.19
N TYR A 109 -8.39 -0.42 0.10
CA TYR A 109 -6.96 -0.66 0.29
C TYR A 109 -6.34 0.21 1.40
N GLY A 110 -6.71 1.48 1.45
CA GLY A 110 -6.28 2.43 2.46
C GLY A 110 -6.91 3.80 2.19
N SER A 111 -7.13 4.58 3.25
CA SER A 111 -7.77 5.91 3.18
C SER A 111 -7.01 6.90 2.30
N CYS A 112 -5.69 6.71 2.14
CA CYS A 112 -4.83 7.55 1.30
C CYS A 112 -4.88 7.22 -0.21
N CYS A 113 -5.46 6.08 -0.60
CA CYS A 113 -5.48 5.60 -1.99
C CYS A 113 -6.81 5.88 -2.66
N VAL A 114 -6.78 6.34 -3.92
CA VAL A 114 -8.00 6.49 -4.73
C VAL A 114 -8.51 5.11 -5.17
N ASP A 115 -9.82 4.88 -5.02
CA ASP A 115 -10.49 3.67 -5.48
C ASP A 115 -11.18 3.88 -6.84
N GLU A 116 -10.38 3.84 -7.91
CA GLU A 116 -10.90 3.93 -9.28
C GLU A 116 -11.82 2.76 -9.64
N VAL A 117 -11.67 1.59 -9.00
CA VAL A 117 -12.43 0.38 -9.34
C VAL A 117 -13.86 0.50 -8.82
N ALA A 118 -14.03 0.92 -7.57
CA ALA A 118 -15.36 1.17 -7.02
C ALA A 118 -16.08 2.31 -7.78
N ALA A 119 -15.36 3.37 -8.14
CA ALA A 119 -15.89 4.45 -8.96
C ALA A 119 -16.31 3.99 -10.37
N GLU A 120 -15.53 3.12 -11.02
CA GLU A 120 -15.89 2.53 -12.32
C GLU A 120 -17.15 1.65 -12.25
N HIS A 121 -17.35 0.90 -11.16
CA HIS A 121 -18.53 0.04 -11.00
C HIS A 121 -19.84 0.84 -10.95
N VAL A 122 -19.82 2.06 -10.42
CA VAL A 122 -20.98 2.97 -10.45
C VAL A 122 -21.04 3.82 -11.71
N GLY A 123 -20.08 3.64 -12.64
CA GLY A 123 -20.04 4.34 -13.91
C GLY A 123 -19.60 5.79 -13.82
N ALA A 124 -18.94 6.18 -12.72
CA ALA A 124 -18.48 7.55 -12.48
C ALA A 124 -17.44 8.00 -13.52
N GLU A 125 -17.46 9.29 -13.81
CA GLU A 125 -16.58 9.96 -14.78
C GLU A 125 -15.40 10.66 -14.11
N ALA A 126 -15.48 10.89 -12.79
CA ALA A 126 -14.42 11.48 -11.98
C ALA A 126 -14.55 11.06 -10.51
N VAL A 127 -13.47 11.21 -9.75
CA VAL A 127 -13.42 10.95 -8.31
C VAL A 127 -13.04 12.23 -7.55
N LEU A 128 -13.83 12.58 -6.53
CA LEU A 128 -13.45 13.55 -5.51
C LEU A 128 -12.92 12.78 -4.30
N HIS A 129 -11.61 12.85 -4.08
CA HIS A 129 -10.91 12.16 -2.99
C HIS A 129 -10.66 13.11 -1.83
N TYR A 130 -11.32 12.87 -0.70
CA TYR A 130 -11.25 13.72 0.48
C TYR A 130 -10.22 13.21 1.49
N GLY A 131 -9.58 14.14 2.23
CA GLY A 131 -8.68 13.83 3.34
C GLY A 131 -7.26 13.44 2.92
N PRO A 132 -6.58 12.56 3.68
CA PRO A 132 -5.20 12.14 3.39
C PRO A 132 -5.06 11.52 2.00
N ALA A 133 -3.91 11.73 1.37
CA ALA A 133 -3.63 11.21 0.04
C ALA A 133 -2.17 10.77 -0.10
N CYS A 134 -1.98 9.57 -0.67
CA CYS A 134 -0.65 9.07 -1.01
C CYS A 134 -0.10 9.68 -2.31
N LEU A 135 -0.95 10.35 -3.08
CA LEU A 135 -0.64 11.01 -4.35
C LEU A 135 0.06 10.08 -5.36
N SER A 136 -0.14 8.78 -5.22
CA SER A 136 0.27 7.81 -6.22
C SER A 136 -0.58 8.03 -7.47
N PRO A 137 0.00 8.07 -8.67
CA PRO A 137 -0.75 8.40 -9.87
C PRO A 137 -1.75 7.29 -10.18
N CYS A 138 -2.92 7.74 -10.62
CA CYS A 138 -4.06 6.95 -11.04
C CYS A 138 -4.22 7.11 -12.56
N ARG A 139 -4.81 6.14 -13.26
CA ARG A 139 -4.80 6.12 -14.74
C ARG A 139 -6.18 6.29 -15.37
N LYS A 140 -7.23 5.80 -14.72
CA LYS A 140 -8.51 5.51 -15.36
C LYS A 140 -9.45 6.71 -15.31
N LEU A 141 -9.45 7.41 -14.19
CA LEU A 141 -10.39 8.50 -13.92
C LEU A 141 -9.64 9.78 -13.54
N PRO A 142 -10.14 10.96 -13.96
CA PRO A 142 -9.76 12.24 -13.39
C PRO A 142 -10.06 12.26 -11.88
N VAL A 143 -9.06 12.65 -11.09
CA VAL A 143 -9.19 12.74 -9.62
C VAL A 143 -8.91 14.16 -9.16
N LEU A 144 -9.83 14.73 -8.37
CA LEU A 144 -9.56 15.92 -7.59
C LEU A 144 -9.32 15.53 -6.13
N HIS A 145 -8.16 15.89 -5.61
CA HIS A 145 -7.83 15.71 -4.19
C HIS A 145 -8.21 16.96 -3.39
N ILE A 146 -8.87 16.75 -2.25
CA ILE A 146 -9.34 17.79 -1.32
C ILE A 146 -8.90 17.39 0.09
N PHE A 147 -7.88 18.06 0.62
CA PHE A 147 -7.17 17.55 1.80
C PHE A 147 -7.79 17.92 3.16
N GLY A 148 -8.76 18.85 3.21
CA GLY A 148 -9.44 19.22 4.46
C GLY A 148 -8.82 20.39 5.24
N GLN A 149 -7.68 20.96 4.82
CA GLN A 149 -7.07 22.15 5.43
C GLN A 149 -7.05 22.15 6.99
N GLN A 150 -6.35 21.20 7.59
CA GLN A 150 -6.29 21.05 9.04
C GLN A 150 -5.61 22.25 9.72
N PRO A 151 -6.10 22.74 10.87
CA PRO A 151 -5.55 23.94 11.50
C PRO A 151 -4.08 23.74 11.90
N LEU A 152 -3.27 24.76 11.64
CA LEU A 152 -1.86 24.82 12.02
C LEU A 152 -1.54 26.15 12.70
N ASP A 153 -1.03 26.10 13.92
CA ASP A 153 -0.45 27.29 14.56
C ASP A 153 0.95 27.55 13.98
N ILE A 154 1.02 28.48 13.01
CA ILE A 154 2.25 28.86 12.32
C ILE A 154 3.29 29.44 13.29
N GLY A 155 2.86 30.22 14.29
CA GLY A 155 3.76 30.82 15.26
C GLY A 155 4.43 29.77 16.14
N CYS A 156 3.64 28.80 16.62
CA CYS A 156 4.15 27.65 17.37
C CYS A 156 5.10 26.79 16.52
N CYS A 157 4.71 26.46 15.28
CA CYS A 157 5.53 25.67 14.36
C CYS A 157 6.87 26.37 14.05
N ALA A 158 6.84 27.67 13.73
CA ALA A 158 8.04 28.46 13.45
C ALA A 158 8.93 28.58 14.69
N LYS A 159 8.37 28.67 15.90
CA LYS A 159 9.15 28.66 17.14
C LYS A 159 9.85 27.32 17.33
N ALA A 160 9.13 26.21 17.18
CA ALA A 160 9.69 24.87 17.29
C ALA A 160 10.81 24.65 16.25
N PHE A 161 10.63 25.12 15.02
CA PHE A 161 11.67 25.09 13.99
C PHE A 161 12.94 25.83 14.43
N ARG A 162 12.81 27.05 14.97
CA ARG A 162 13.95 27.84 15.46
C ARG A 162 14.69 27.16 16.62
N GLU A 163 13.97 26.46 17.49
CA GLU A 163 14.55 25.69 18.60
C GLU A 163 15.34 24.46 18.11
N LEU A 164 14.82 23.78 17.09
CA LEU A 164 15.47 22.60 16.49
C LEU A 164 16.67 22.96 15.58
N TYR A 165 16.61 24.12 14.93
CA TYR A 165 17.63 24.61 14.00
C TYR A 165 18.15 25.99 14.45
N PRO A 166 18.95 26.06 15.53
CA PRO A 166 19.48 27.33 16.03
C PRO A 166 20.49 27.99 15.05
N ASP A 167 21.17 27.19 14.24
CA ASP A 167 22.04 27.69 13.17
C ASP A 167 21.21 28.08 11.94
N ARG A 168 21.23 29.38 11.60
CA ARG A 168 20.52 29.96 10.47
C ARG A 168 21.08 29.53 9.10
N GLN A 169 22.31 29.03 9.07
CA GLN A 169 22.91 28.52 7.83
C GLN A 169 22.55 27.06 7.54
N SER A 170 21.83 26.40 8.45
CA SER A 170 21.33 25.03 8.25
C SER A 170 20.56 24.92 6.93
N ARG A 171 20.86 23.89 6.14
CA ARG A 171 20.08 23.54 4.95
C ARG A 171 18.96 22.61 5.36
N VAL A 172 17.71 23.06 5.22
CA VAL A 172 16.55 22.29 5.71
C VAL A 172 15.48 22.25 4.64
N VAL A 173 15.02 21.04 4.30
CA VAL A 173 13.84 20.84 3.45
C VAL A 173 12.62 20.69 4.34
N VAL A 174 11.63 21.54 4.13
CA VAL A 174 10.35 21.51 4.84
C VAL A 174 9.35 20.66 4.07
N LEU A 175 8.93 19.58 4.71
CA LEU A 175 7.92 18.65 4.27
C LEU A 175 6.66 18.86 5.12
N SER A 176 5.49 18.57 4.57
CA SER A 176 4.24 18.55 5.34
C SER A 176 3.37 17.36 4.97
N ASP A 177 2.51 16.97 5.89
CA ASP A 177 1.31 16.20 5.52
C ASP A 177 0.45 17.02 4.56
N VAL A 178 -0.23 16.35 3.62
CA VAL A 178 -1.05 17.01 2.60
C VAL A 178 -2.16 17.85 3.22
N VAL A 179 -2.65 17.47 4.41
CA VAL A 179 -3.68 18.21 5.13
C VAL A 179 -3.21 19.60 5.60
N TYR A 180 -1.90 19.80 5.78
CA TYR A 180 -1.29 21.07 6.18
C TYR A 180 -0.66 21.85 5.01
N ALA A 181 -0.76 21.34 3.78
CA ALA A 181 -0.12 21.97 2.61
C ALA A 181 -0.58 23.42 2.37
N HIS A 182 -1.83 23.74 2.70
CA HIS A 182 -2.41 25.09 2.58
C HIS A 182 -1.67 26.14 3.43
N ALA A 183 -1.06 25.74 4.55
CA ALA A 183 -0.43 26.64 5.50
C ALA A 183 1.08 26.83 5.28
N MET A 184 1.69 26.04 4.38
CA MET A 184 3.14 26.07 4.16
C MET A 184 3.64 27.40 3.60
N GLY A 185 2.84 28.10 2.79
CA GLY A 185 3.22 29.41 2.25
C GLY A 185 3.34 30.50 3.33
N GLU A 186 2.51 30.45 4.38
CA GLU A 186 2.63 31.38 5.51
C GLU A 186 3.85 31.06 6.39
N LEU A 187 4.14 29.77 6.59
CA LEU A 187 5.33 29.33 7.31
C LEU A 187 6.61 29.73 6.56
N GLU A 188 6.60 29.61 5.23
CA GLU A 188 7.69 30.05 4.34
C GLU A 188 7.98 31.55 4.50
N GLN A 189 6.94 32.38 4.49
CA GLN A 189 7.08 33.83 4.70
C GLN A 189 7.68 34.19 6.07
N GLN A 190 7.44 33.38 7.11
CA GLN A 190 8.01 33.61 8.44
C GLN A 190 9.46 33.14 8.56
N LEU A 191 9.85 32.04 7.90
CA LEU A 191 11.16 31.41 8.09
C LEU A 191 12.21 31.85 7.07
N CYS A 192 11.85 32.02 5.79
CA CYS A 192 12.79 32.40 4.72
C CYS A 192 13.56 33.72 4.98
N PRO A 193 12.99 34.76 5.61
CA PRO A 193 13.75 35.97 5.94
C PRO A 193 14.91 35.71 6.91
N GLU A 194 14.81 34.67 7.75
CA GLU A 194 15.80 34.34 8.77
C GLU A 194 16.71 33.15 8.39
N TYR A 195 16.25 32.27 7.49
CA TYR A 195 16.96 31.07 7.04
C TYR A 195 17.14 31.09 5.51
N PRO A 196 18.31 31.48 4.99
CA PRO A 196 18.52 31.62 3.55
C PRO A 196 18.57 30.29 2.78
N ASN A 197 18.80 29.16 3.48
CA ASN A 197 18.97 27.83 2.86
C ASN A 197 17.79 26.88 3.14
N ILE A 198 16.62 27.42 3.50
CA ILE A 198 15.41 26.63 3.71
C ILE A 198 14.69 26.40 2.38
N ILE A 199 14.21 25.18 2.15
CA ILE A 199 13.54 24.78 0.91
C ILE A 199 12.17 24.23 1.27
N PHE A 200 11.10 24.79 0.74
CA PHE A 200 9.75 24.27 0.96
C PHE A 200 9.36 23.31 -0.16
N SER A 201 8.90 22.12 0.24
CA SER A 201 8.32 21.18 -0.71
C SER A 201 6.93 21.59 -1.15
N ARG A 202 6.65 21.48 -2.46
CA ARG A 202 5.33 21.72 -3.01
C ARG A 202 4.62 20.41 -3.27
N VAL A 203 3.37 20.30 -2.81
CA VAL A 203 2.49 19.17 -3.14
C VAL A 203 2.03 19.31 -4.60
N VAL A 204 2.22 18.27 -5.39
CA VAL A 204 1.82 18.19 -6.79
C VAL A 204 0.83 17.04 -6.94
N CYS A 205 -0.35 17.35 -7.48
CA CYS A 205 -1.38 16.37 -7.78
C CYS A 205 -1.37 16.05 -9.28
N GLY A 206 -1.39 14.76 -9.64
CA GLY A 206 -1.40 14.30 -11.02
C GLY A 206 0.00 14.13 -11.62
N ASP A 207 0.05 13.92 -12.94
CA ASP A 207 1.32 13.70 -13.64
C ASP A 207 2.17 14.97 -13.69
N PRO A 208 3.47 14.88 -13.37
CA PRO A 208 4.33 16.04 -13.39
C PRO A 208 4.49 16.56 -14.82
N PRO A 209 4.39 17.89 -15.04
CA PRO A 209 4.49 18.48 -16.36
C PRO A 209 5.95 18.53 -16.82
N GLY A 210 6.45 17.45 -17.42
CA GLY A 210 7.72 17.41 -18.13
C GLY A 210 8.87 16.68 -17.42
N PRO A 211 10.07 16.64 -18.04
CA PRO A 211 11.23 15.94 -17.48
C PRO A 211 11.68 16.56 -16.15
N THR A 212 12.26 15.74 -15.28
CA THR A 212 12.85 16.19 -14.02
C THR A 212 14.09 17.04 -14.31
N LEU A 213 14.14 18.24 -13.75
CA LEU A 213 15.28 19.14 -13.84
C LEU A 213 16.46 18.60 -13.00
N PRO A 214 17.71 18.90 -13.35
CA PRO A 214 18.85 18.54 -12.50
C PRO A 214 18.71 19.14 -11.09
N GLY A 215 18.87 18.30 -10.07
CA GLY A 215 18.72 18.69 -8.65
C GLY A 215 17.27 18.76 -8.18
N GLU A 216 16.29 18.43 -9.02
CA GLU A 216 14.88 18.41 -8.65
C GLU A 216 14.48 17.04 -8.10
N GLU A 217 13.94 17.04 -6.89
CA GLU A 217 13.38 15.85 -6.25
C GLU A 217 11.88 15.77 -6.49
N ARG A 218 11.41 14.61 -6.97
CA ARG A 218 10.00 14.33 -7.23
C ARG A 218 9.60 12.99 -6.61
N GLN A 219 9.15 13.02 -5.36
CA GLN A 219 8.78 11.80 -4.64
C GLN A 219 7.57 12.03 -3.74
N PHE A 220 6.75 11.00 -3.55
CA PHE A 220 5.53 11.06 -2.73
C PHE A 220 4.57 12.21 -3.11
N GLY A 221 4.47 12.55 -4.40
CA GLY A 221 3.67 13.70 -4.85
C GLY A 221 4.18 15.05 -4.34
N ARG A 222 5.47 15.14 -4.00
CA ARG A 222 6.15 16.37 -3.59
C ARG A 222 7.26 16.71 -4.58
N GLN A 223 7.44 18.00 -4.82
CA GLN A 223 8.43 18.55 -5.72
C GLN A 223 9.21 19.65 -5.00
N PHE A 224 10.54 19.58 -5.05
CA PHE A 224 11.43 20.64 -4.56
C PHE A 224 12.79 20.58 -5.27
N LEU A 225 13.51 21.70 -5.25
CA LEU A 225 14.83 21.82 -5.87
C LEU A 225 15.91 21.83 -4.79
N VAL A 226 16.93 21.01 -4.96
CA VAL A 226 18.06 20.86 -4.06
C VAL A 226 19.31 21.42 -4.73
N GLU A 227 19.67 22.65 -4.37
CA GLU A 227 20.88 23.32 -4.87
C GLU A 227 22.05 23.13 -3.90
N ALA A 228 22.46 21.87 -3.67
CA ALA A 228 23.55 21.52 -2.75
C ALA A 228 24.66 20.72 -3.45
N PRO A 229 25.95 20.97 -3.16
CA PRO A 229 27.08 20.24 -3.76
C PRO A 229 27.03 18.72 -3.50
N GLY A 230 26.59 18.30 -2.31
CA GLY A 230 26.39 16.90 -1.95
C GLY A 230 24.98 16.38 -2.26
N GLY A 231 24.09 17.19 -2.84
CA GLY A 231 22.69 16.82 -3.07
C GLY A 231 21.88 16.73 -1.77
N LEU A 232 20.84 15.89 -1.78
CA LEU A 232 19.84 15.83 -0.70
C LEU A 232 20.43 15.43 0.66
N GLN A 233 21.50 14.63 0.68
CA GLN A 233 22.14 14.14 1.91
C GLN A 233 22.82 15.23 2.75
N ASP A 234 23.07 16.42 2.18
CA ASP A 234 23.60 17.57 2.92
C ASP A 234 22.49 18.39 3.61
N CYS A 235 21.22 18.01 3.43
CA CYS A 235 20.06 18.69 3.98
C CYS A 235 19.45 17.91 5.15
N ALA A 236 18.99 18.65 6.16
CA ALA A 236 18.06 18.11 7.15
C ALA A 236 16.62 18.18 6.61
N MET A 237 15.75 17.33 7.15
CA MET A 237 14.34 17.27 6.81
C MET A 237 13.52 17.72 8.02
N PHE A 238 12.61 18.67 7.82
CA PHE A 238 11.65 19.11 8.84
C PHE A 238 10.23 18.79 8.37
N TYR A 239 9.55 17.88 9.05
CA TYR A 239 8.20 17.44 8.69
C TYR A 239 7.13 18.06 9.58
N VAL A 240 6.14 18.71 8.98
CA VAL A 240 4.95 19.24 9.66
C VAL A 240 3.80 18.25 9.55
N GLY A 241 3.50 17.57 10.65
CA GLY A 241 2.46 16.56 10.74
C GLY A 241 2.69 15.62 11.92
N ALA A 242 1.65 14.87 12.29
CA ALA A 242 1.75 13.85 13.33
C ALA A 242 2.57 12.64 12.86
N GLU A 243 2.96 11.79 13.80
CA GLU A 243 3.51 10.46 13.45
C GLU A 243 2.53 9.68 12.57
N GLY A 244 3.07 9.00 11.56
CA GLY A 244 2.25 8.17 10.68
C GLY A 244 3.06 7.50 9.59
N LEU A 245 2.32 6.89 8.67
CA LEU A 245 2.88 6.16 7.53
C LEU A 245 3.68 7.08 6.59
N ALA A 246 3.21 8.31 6.35
CA ALA A 246 3.90 9.27 5.50
C ALA A 246 5.30 9.61 6.04
N LEU A 247 5.40 10.03 7.31
CA LEU A 247 6.68 10.30 7.96
C LEU A 247 7.59 9.07 7.96
N THR A 248 7.04 7.89 8.26
CA THR A 248 7.81 6.64 8.25
C THR A 248 8.39 6.33 6.87
N SER A 249 7.59 6.45 5.80
CA SER A 249 8.06 6.26 4.43
C SER A 249 9.11 7.29 4.03
N PHE A 250 8.96 8.54 4.45
CA PHE A 250 9.96 9.60 4.19
C PHE A 250 11.28 9.29 4.87
N MET A 251 11.25 8.91 6.14
CA MET A 251 12.45 8.60 6.91
C MET A 251 13.19 7.36 6.40
N LEU A 252 12.47 6.35 5.89
CA LEU A 252 13.10 5.17 5.30
C LEU A 252 13.70 5.47 3.93
N THR A 253 12.98 6.25 3.11
CA THR A 253 13.41 6.55 1.74
C THR A 253 14.56 7.57 1.71
N TRP A 254 14.49 8.59 2.56
CA TRP A 254 15.55 9.59 2.75
C TRP A 254 16.39 9.31 4.00
N ASN A 255 16.72 8.04 4.24
CA ASN A 255 17.39 7.55 5.46
C ASN A 255 18.79 8.14 5.75
N ARG A 256 19.39 8.84 4.79
CA ARG A 256 20.68 9.55 4.94
C ARG A 256 20.51 10.97 5.50
N CYS A 257 19.30 11.51 5.50
CA CYS A 257 19.02 12.86 5.98
C CYS A 257 18.59 12.81 7.45
N PRO A 258 19.04 13.73 8.32
CA PRO A 258 18.50 13.85 9.67
C PRO A 258 17.07 14.42 9.62
N PHE A 259 16.15 13.82 10.37
CA PHE A 259 14.75 14.25 10.44
C PHE A 259 14.42 14.94 11.75
N SER A 260 13.61 15.98 11.67
CA SER A 260 12.84 16.53 12.79
C SER A 260 11.38 16.64 12.38
N SER A 261 10.47 16.59 13.34
CA SER A 261 9.04 16.74 13.10
C SER A 261 8.43 17.77 14.05
N PHE A 262 7.30 18.34 13.62
CA PHE A 262 6.40 19.12 14.46
C PHE A 262 5.00 18.54 14.33
N ASP A 263 4.44 18.09 15.45
CA ASP A 263 3.08 17.58 15.50
C ASP A 263 2.11 18.73 15.85
N PRO A 264 1.25 19.16 14.90
CA PRO A 264 0.33 20.28 15.13
C PRO A 264 -0.74 19.99 16.19
N THR A 265 -1.01 18.72 16.51
CA THR A 265 -2.00 18.35 17.52
C THR A 265 -1.47 18.52 18.94
N THR A 266 -0.18 18.23 19.14
CA THR A 266 0.50 18.37 20.44
C THR A 266 1.27 19.69 20.58
N GLY A 267 1.51 20.40 19.47
CA GLY A 267 2.32 21.62 19.42
C GLY A 267 3.80 21.39 19.73
N CYS A 268 4.28 20.15 19.61
CA CYS A 268 5.62 19.76 20.01
C CYS A 268 6.51 19.48 18.80
N GLY A 269 7.67 20.14 18.77
CA GLY A 269 8.77 19.82 17.87
C GLY A 269 9.73 18.82 18.48
N ARG A 270 10.26 17.89 17.68
CA ARG A 270 11.25 16.90 18.14
C ARG A 270 12.19 16.49 17.02
N GLN A 271 13.40 16.08 17.40
CA GLN A 271 14.27 15.37 16.49
C GLN A 271 13.81 13.91 16.38
N GLU A 272 13.58 13.47 15.16
CA GLU A 272 13.21 12.09 14.91
C GLU A 272 14.43 11.22 15.00
N THR A 273 14.47 10.45 16.08
CA THR A 273 15.48 9.44 16.33
C THR A 273 14.85 8.06 16.21
N LEU A 274 13.92 7.87 15.25
CA LEU A 274 13.64 6.51 14.80
C LEU A 274 15.01 5.87 14.66
N ASN A 275 15.18 4.72 15.29
CA ASN A 275 16.37 3.93 15.04
C ASN A 275 16.16 3.39 13.62
N VAL A 276 16.28 4.27 12.62
CA VAL A 276 16.11 4.02 11.19
C VAL A 276 17.00 2.85 10.85
N ASN A 277 18.20 2.80 11.44
CA ASN A 277 19.06 1.63 11.44
C ASN A 277 18.36 0.38 11.98
N ARG A 278 17.76 0.37 13.17
CA ARG A 278 16.97 -0.79 13.66
C ARG A 278 15.80 -1.16 12.74
N ALA A 279 15.07 -0.19 12.20
CA ALA A 279 13.96 -0.44 11.28
C ALA A 279 14.48 -1.08 9.98
N LEU A 280 15.51 -0.48 9.36
CA LEU A 280 16.19 -1.02 8.19
C LEU A 280 16.79 -2.40 8.45
N MET A 281 17.45 -2.62 9.59
CA MET A 281 17.99 -3.93 9.98
C MET A 281 16.89 -4.98 10.12
N ARG A 282 15.71 -4.61 10.66
CA ARG A 282 14.54 -5.48 10.67
C ARG A 282 14.07 -5.80 9.25
N ARG A 283 14.02 -4.81 8.35
CA ARG A 283 13.65 -5.03 6.94
C ARG A 283 14.67 -5.92 6.22
N LEU A 284 15.97 -5.74 6.43
CA LEU A 284 17.02 -6.60 5.89
C LEU A 284 16.92 -8.04 6.43
N TYR A 285 16.55 -8.22 7.69
CA TYR A 285 16.21 -9.54 8.22
C TYR A 285 15.02 -10.18 7.47
N LEU A 286 13.99 -9.40 7.11
CA LEU A 286 12.87 -9.89 6.31
C LEU A 286 13.27 -10.23 4.88
N VAL A 287 14.21 -9.50 4.28
CA VAL A 287 14.82 -9.84 2.98
C VAL A 287 15.49 -11.21 3.08
N GLU A 288 16.29 -11.45 4.12
CA GLU A 288 16.88 -12.77 4.34
C GLU A 288 15.80 -13.85 4.48
N ARG A 289 14.75 -13.62 5.27
CA ARG A 289 13.62 -14.57 5.34
C ARG A 289 12.94 -14.82 3.99
N ALA A 290 12.84 -13.80 3.14
CA ALA A 290 12.31 -13.94 1.79
C ALA A 290 13.21 -14.81 0.91
N ARG A 291 14.53 -14.79 1.14
CA ARG A 291 15.48 -15.70 0.48
C ARG A 291 15.26 -17.16 0.90
N ASP A 292 14.98 -17.45 2.17
CA ASP A 292 14.64 -18.82 2.62
C ASP A 292 13.29 -19.33 2.12
N ALA A 293 12.32 -18.44 1.86
CA ALA A 293 10.95 -18.84 1.58
C ALA A 293 10.81 -19.72 0.33
N HIS A 294 9.98 -20.76 0.38
CA HIS A 294 9.67 -21.60 -0.79
C HIS A 294 8.34 -21.20 -1.45
N VAL A 295 7.37 -20.75 -0.64
CA VAL A 295 6.04 -20.35 -1.07
C VAL A 295 5.79 -18.89 -0.71
N VAL A 296 5.53 -18.06 -1.72
CA VAL A 296 5.32 -16.62 -1.58
C VAL A 296 3.89 -16.22 -1.97
N GLY A 297 3.20 -15.51 -1.09
CA GLY A 297 1.89 -14.95 -1.37
C GLY A 297 1.99 -13.50 -1.85
N ILE A 298 1.63 -13.23 -3.10
CA ILE A 298 1.54 -11.87 -3.66
C ILE A 298 0.19 -11.28 -3.28
N LEU A 299 0.19 -10.32 -2.36
CA LEU A 299 -0.99 -9.58 -1.92
C LEU A 299 -1.19 -8.35 -2.82
N VAL A 300 -2.33 -8.30 -3.50
CA VAL A 300 -2.73 -7.13 -4.30
C VAL A 300 -3.42 -6.13 -3.38
N GLY A 301 -2.64 -5.18 -2.87
CA GLY A 301 -3.06 -4.08 -1.99
C GLY A 301 -3.33 -2.77 -2.71
N THR A 302 -3.35 -2.76 -4.06
CA THR A 302 -3.81 -1.63 -4.86
C THR A 302 -4.23 -2.09 -6.26
N LEU A 303 -5.30 -1.48 -6.78
CA LEU A 303 -5.74 -1.62 -8.18
C LEU A 303 -5.79 -0.30 -8.95
N GLY A 304 -5.61 0.84 -8.26
CA GLY A 304 -5.64 2.18 -8.85
C GLY A 304 -4.27 2.75 -9.22
N VAL A 305 -3.20 2.28 -8.57
CA VAL A 305 -1.86 2.83 -8.82
C VAL A 305 -1.31 2.38 -10.17
N VAL A 306 -0.82 3.33 -10.96
CA VAL A 306 -0.22 3.04 -12.27
C VAL A 306 0.91 2.01 -12.15
N GLY A 307 0.92 1.03 -13.05
CA GLY A 307 1.98 0.01 -13.11
C GLY A 307 1.76 -1.20 -12.21
N TYR A 308 0.67 -1.28 -11.43
CA TYR A 308 0.44 -2.43 -10.54
C TYR A 308 0.41 -3.78 -11.28
N LEU A 309 -0.17 -3.85 -12.48
CA LEU A 309 -0.15 -5.09 -13.30
C LEU A 309 1.25 -5.44 -13.78
N ALA A 310 2.06 -4.44 -14.11
CA ALA A 310 3.43 -4.65 -14.58
C ALA A 310 4.31 -5.18 -13.43
N VAL A 311 4.17 -4.65 -12.22
CA VAL A 311 4.90 -5.20 -11.07
C VAL A 311 4.41 -6.59 -10.71
N LEU A 312 3.10 -6.89 -10.81
CA LEU A 312 2.60 -8.25 -10.58
C LEU A 312 3.20 -9.25 -11.56
N GLN A 313 3.33 -8.88 -12.84
CA GLN A 313 4.00 -9.71 -13.84
C GLN A 313 5.49 -9.86 -13.54
N HIS A 314 6.18 -8.77 -13.19
CA HIS A 314 7.59 -8.77 -12.81
C HIS A 314 7.86 -9.68 -11.60
N LEU A 315 7.08 -9.56 -10.52
CA LEU A 315 7.23 -10.39 -9.32
C LEU A 315 6.95 -11.87 -9.59
N ARG A 316 5.96 -12.19 -10.44
CA ARG A 316 5.69 -13.59 -10.83
C ARG A 316 6.85 -14.18 -11.61
N GLU A 317 7.45 -13.41 -12.51
CA GLU A 317 8.62 -13.85 -13.27
C GLU A 317 9.87 -13.99 -12.38
N LEU A 318 10.12 -13.01 -11.51
CA LEU A 318 11.18 -13.04 -10.50
C LEU A 318 11.08 -14.30 -9.64
N LEU A 319 9.91 -14.56 -9.06
CA LEU A 319 9.67 -15.74 -8.20
C LEU A 319 9.81 -17.05 -8.98
N ARG A 320 9.32 -17.09 -10.23
CA ARG A 320 9.46 -18.26 -11.11
C ARG A 320 10.92 -18.56 -11.40
N ARG A 321 11.73 -17.56 -11.73
CA ARG A 321 13.18 -17.71 -11.95
C ARG A 321 13.90 -18.14 -10.68
N ALA A 322 13.50 -17.57 -9.54
CA ALA A 322 13.99 -17.90 -8.21
C ALA A 322 13.58 -19.31 -7.72
N GLY A 323 12.85 -20.10 -8.52
CA GLY A 323 12.39 -21.43 -8.14
C GLY A 323 11.33 -21.44 -7.03
N LYS A 324 10.69 -20.30 -6.74
CA LYS A 324 9.70 -20.13 -5.67
C LYS A 324 8.28 -20.28 -6.21
N ARG A 325 7.42 -20.97 -5.46
CA ARG A 325 5.98 -21.05 -5.77
C ARG A 325 5.33 -19.72 -5.40
N SER A 326 4.41 -19.23 -6.23
CA SER A 326 3.70 -17.97 -5.96
C SER A 326 2.18 -18.10 -6.07
N TYR A 327 1.47 -17.44 -5.16
CA TYR A 327 0.01 -17.29 -5.18
C TYR A 327 -0.35 -15.81 -5.29
N THR A 328 -1.27 -15.41 -6.15
CA THR A 328 -1.76 -14.03 -6.21
C THR A 328 -3.10 -13.94 -5.50
N LEU A 329 -3.19 -13.09 -4.47
CA LEU A 329 -4.33 -12.94 -3.59
C LEU A 329 -4.81 -11.48 -3.61
N ALA A 330 -6.04 -11.25 -4.06
CA ALA A 330 -6.70 -9.95 -3.96
C ALA A 330 -7.59 -9.96 -2.72
N VAL A 331 -7.11 -9.32 -1.63
CA VAL A 331 -7.77 -9.37 -0.30
C VAL A 331 -8.25 -8.01 0.22
N GLY A 332 -8.12 -6.94 -0.59
CA GLY A 332 -8.35 -5.56 -0.14
C GLY A 332 -7.37 -5.19 0.97
N LYS A 333 -7.85 -4.49 2.01
CA LYS A 333 -7.09 -4.16 3.22
C LYS A 333 -6.65 -5.46 3.94
N PRO A 334 -5.34 -5.76 4.00
CA PRO A 334 -4.84 -6.96 4.64
C PRO A 334 -5.05 -6.90 6.14
N ASN A 335 -5.40 -8.03 6.75
CA ASN A 335 -5.50 -8.16 8.20
C ASN A 335 -5.03 -9.57 8.63
N PRO A 336 -4.67 -9.76 9.92
CA PRO A 336 -4.15 -11.04 10.39
C PRO A 336 -5.10 -12.22 10.13
N ALA A 337 -6.42 -12.03 10.30
CA ALA A 337 -7.41 -13.08 10.10
C ALA A 337 -7.51 -13.53 8.63
N LYS A 338 -7.44 -12.59 7.67
CA LYS A 338 -7.45 -12.89 6.24
C LYS A 338 -6.21 -13.69 5.85
N LEU A 339 -5.02 -13.28 6.31
CA LEU A 339 -3.76 -13.90 5.94
C LEU A 339 -3.52 -15.25 6.64
N ALA A 340 -4.05 -15.44 7.85
CA ALA A 340 -3.96 -16.70 8.59
C ALA A 340 -4.59 -17.90 7.88
N ASN A 341 -5.48 -17.67 6.90
CA ASN A 341 -6.09 -18.75 6.11
C ASN A 341 -5.11 -19.44 5.16
N PHE A 342 -3.95 -18.84 4.87
CA PHE A 342 -2.95 -19.35 3.92
C PHE A 342 -1.71 -19.86 4.66
N LEU A 343 -1.88 -20.93 5.43
CA LEU A 343 -0.82 -21.48 6.30
C LEU A 343 0.40 -22.01 5.51
N GLU A 344 0.18 -22.42 4.26
CA GLU A 344 1.20 -22.90 3.33
C GLU A 344 2.12 -21.80 2.80
N VAL A 345 1.76 -20.53 2.97
CA VAL A 345 2.58 -19.39 2.55
C VAL A 345 3.64 -19.12 3.63
N ASP A 346 4.90 -19.05 3.22
CA ASP A 346 6.02 -18.74 4.13
C ASP A 346 6.12 -17.24 4.38
N ILE A 347 5.90 -16.44 3.34
CA ILE A 347 6.00 -14.98 3.35
C ILE A 347 5.04 -14.34 2.35
N PHE A 348 4.54 -13.16 2.69
CA PHE A 348 3.73 -12.36 1.79
C PHE A 348 4.52 -11.18 1.21
N VAL A 349 4.25 -10.83 -0.04
CA VAL A 349 4.71 -9.58 -0.66
C VAL A 349 3.51 -8.68 -0.90
N LEU A 350 3.51 -7.46 -0.35
CA LEU A 350 2.41 -6.51 -0.49
C LEU A 350 2.68 -5.53 -1.63
N VAL A 351 1.87 -5.62 -2.69
CA VAL A 351 1.85 -4.62 -3.77
C VAL A 351 0.84 -3.54 -3.39
N ALA A 352 1.31 -2.43 -2.81
CA ALA A 352 0.49 -1.30 -2.37
C ALA A 352 1.14 0.04 -2.77
N CYS A 353 0.51 1.17 -2.44
CA CYS A 353 1.09 2.51 -2.67
C CYS A 353 2.34 2.74 -1.81
N ALA A 354 3.15 3.75 -2.15
CA ALA A 354 4.42 4.04 -1.47
C ALA A 354 4.28 4.40 0.03
N GLN A 355 3.10 4.82 0.47
CA GLN A 355 2.83 5.11 1.88
C GLN A 355 2.29 3.90 2.65
N ASN A 356 1.58 2.98 1.99
CA ASN A 356 0.93 1.83 2.64
C ASN A 356 1.64 0.49 2.35
N SER A 357 2.82 0.52 1.73
CA SER A 357 3.59 -0.69 1.42
C SER A 357 4.27 -1.31 2.64
N LEU A 358 4.48 -0.54 3.70
CA LEU A 358 5.21 -0.93 4.90
C LEU A 358 4.27 -1.46 5.99
N LEU A 359 3.91 -2.74 5.89
CA LEU A 359 3.26 -3.44 7.00
C LEU A 359 4.30 -4.10 7.90
N ASP A 360 4.46 -3.56 9.11
CA ASP A 360 5.42 -4.05 10.10
C ASP A 360 4.76 -4.27 11.47
N SER A 361 3.74 -5.14 11.51
CA SER A 361 3.10 -5.58 12.75
C SER A 361 3.52 -7.01 13.12
N SER A 362 3.70 -7.26 14.43
CA SER A 362 3.89 -8.60 14.99
C SER A 362 2.62 -9.47 14.95
N ASP A 363 1.46 -8.88 14.67
CA ASP A 363 0.18 -9.60 14.66
C ASP A 363 0.04 -10.50 13.44
N PHE A 364 0.80 -10.25 12.38
CA PHE A 364 0.84 -11.11 11.20
C PHE A 364 1.68 -12.36 11.48
N TYR A 365 1.02 -13.52 11.45
CA TYR A 365 1.67 -14.83 11.66
C TYR A 365 2.78 -15.14 10.65
N ARG A 366 2.69 -14.55 9.45
CA ARG A 366 3.70 -14.64 8.40
C ARG A 366 4.21 -13.24 8.06
N PRO A 367 5.52 -13.09 7.81
CA PRO A 367 6.10 -11.79 7.48
C PRO A 367 5.49 -11.21 6.19
N VAL A 368 5.46 -9.88 6.10
CA VAL A 368 5.02 -9.13 4.93
C VAL A 368 6.17 -8.22 4.45
N VAL A 369 6.62 -8.45 3.22
CA VAL A 369 7.70 -7.69 2.56
C VAL A 369 7.17 -6.80 1.44
N THR A 370 7.95 -5.79 1.07
CA THR A 370 7.68 -4.95 -0.08
C THR A 370 8.17 -5.60 -1.38
N PRO A 371 7.72 -5.14 -2.56
CA PRO A 371 8.23 -5.62 -3.85
C PRO A 371 9.75 -5.43 -3.98
N TYR A 372 10.27 -4.31 -3.46
CA TYR A 372 11.71 -4.01 -3.47
C TYR A 372 12.52 -5.02 -2.65
N GLU A 373 12.04 -5.36 -1.46
CA GLU A 373 12.68 -6.35 -0.59
C GLU A 373 12.66 -7.75 -1.18
N LEU A 374 11.56 -8.12 -1.84
CA LEU A 374 11.48 -9.39 -2.54
C LEU A 374 12.47 -9.43 -3.73
N GLU A 375 12.66 -8.31 -4.42
CA GLU A 375 13.65 -8.19 -5.48
C GLU A 375 15.09 -8.28 -4.94
N LEU A 376 15.42 -7.61 -3.82
CA LEU A 376 16.70 -7.81 -3.11
C LEU A 376 16.95 -9.28 -2.70
N ALA A 377 15.88 -10.01 -2.41
CA ALA A 377 15.96 -11.42 -2.05
C ALA A 377 16.18 -12.32 -3.28
N CYS A 378 15.50 -12.05 -4.39
CA CYS A 378 15.37 -12.99 -5.49
C CYS A 378 16.11 -12.58 -6.78
N ASN A 379 16.60 -11.34 -6.88
CA ASN A 379 17.35 -10.83 -8.03
C ASN A 379 18.85 -10.74 -7.68
N PRO A 380 19.71 -11.67 -8.15
CA PRO A 380 21.14 -11.65 -7.83
C PRO A 380 21.90 -10.42 -8.32
N ALA A 381 21.39 -9.70 -9.32
CA ALA A 381 22.00 -8.45 -9.78
C ALA A 381 21.65 -7.24 -8.90
N ARG A 382 20.67 -7.37 -8.00
CA ARG A 382 20.27 -6.29 -7.11
C ARG A 382 20.97 -6.41 -5.77
N GLU A 383 21.89 -5.49 -5.51
CA GLU A 383 22.58 -5.35 -4.23
C GLU A 383 21.97 -4.23 -3.37
N TRP A 384 22.14 -4.34 -2.06
CA TRP A 384 21.75 -3.29 -1.12
C TRP A 384 22.73 -2.12 -1.21
N THR A 385 22.25 -0.97 -1.69
CA THR A 385 23.06 0.26 -1.87
C THR A 385 22.99 1.23 -0.68
N GLY A 386 22.19 0.91 0.34
CA GLY A 386 21.84 1.82 1.43
C GLY A 386 20.53 2.57 1.21
N ASP A 387 20.02 2.62 -0.01
CA ASP A 387 18.78 3.32 -0.36
C ASP A 387 17.58 2.38 -0.27
N TYR A 388 16.52 2.82 0.39
CA TYR A 388 15.31 2.02 0.55
C TYR A 388 14.19 2.53 -0.37
N LEU A 389 13.62 1.63 -1.19
CA LEU A 389 12.56 1.98 -2.13
C LEU A 389 11.21 1.52 -1.60
N THR A 390 10.27 2.46 -1.47
CA THR A 390 8.89 2.20 -1.02
C THR A 390 7.90 2.11 -2.19
N ASP A 391 8.20 2.77 -3.31
CA ASP A 391 7.38 2.78 -4.51
C ASP A 391 7.81 1.68 -5.47
N PHE A 392 6.90 0.75 -5.76
CA PHE A 392 7.21 -0.36 -6.67
C PHE A 392 7.42 0.08 -8.12
N ARG A 393 6.96 1.27 -8.50
CA ARG A 393 7.10 1.79 -9.86
C ARG A 393 8.56 2.02 -10.21
N ASP A 394 9.40 2.31 -9.22
CA ASP A 394 10.83 2.51 -9.37
C ASP A 394 11.58 1.22 -9.76
N LEU A 395 10.93 0.05 -9.59
CA LEU A 395 11.47 -1.27 -9.95
C LEU A 395 11.17 -1.64 -11.41
N LEU A 396 10.25 -0.93 -12.07
CA LEU A 396 9.75 -1.30 -13.40
C LEU A 396 10.70 -0.82 -14.52
N PRO A 397 10.71 -1.51 -15.67
CA PRO A 397 11.53 -1.11 -16.82
C PRO A 397 11.33 0.36 -17.20
N GLY A 398 12.43 1.09 -17.38
CA GLY A 398 12.43 2.53 -17.70
C GLY A 398 12.49 3.46 -16.49
N ALA A 399 12.37 2.95 -15.27
CA ALA A 399 12.63 3.71 -14.05
C ALA A 399 14.12 3.73 -13.68
N CYS A 400 14.53 4.68 -12.84
CA CYS A 400 15.94 4.90 -12.46
C CYS A 400 16.53 3.77 -11.61
N ALA A 401 15.71 3.07 -10.83
CA ALA A 401 16.16 2.00 -9.96
C ALA A 401 15.88 0.60 -10.53
N HIS A 402 15.51 0.50 -11.81
CA HIS A 402 15.29 -0.77 -12.49
C HIS A 402 16.61 -1.54 -12.62
N VAL A 403 16.59 -2.80 -12.21
CA VAL A 403 17.71 -3.73 -12.39
C VAL A 403 17.20 -4.92 -13.19
N GLU A 404 17.79 -5.14 -14.37
CA GLU A 404 17.40 -6.27 -15.22
C GLU A 404 17.70 -7.60 -14.53
N LEU A 405 16.80 -8.58 -14.74
CA LEU A 405 17.02 -9.94 -14.27
C LEU A 405 18.14 -10.58 -15.11
N PRO A 406 19.20 -11.13 -14.47
CA PRO A 406 20.24 -11.86 -15.18
C PRO A 406 19.68 -12.99 -16.05
N GLN A 407 20.46 -13.37 -17.05
CA GLN A 407 20.18 -14.58 -17.82
C GLN A 407 20.23 -15.81 -16.89
N ALA A 408 19.38 -16.80 -17.16
CA ALA A 408 19.37 -18.04 -16.40
C ALA A 408 20.73 -18.74 -16.56
N ILE A 409 21.32 -19.11 -15.42
CA ILE A 409 22.60 -19.82 -15.39
C ILE A 409 22.26 -21.32 -15.21
N PRO A 410 22.93 -22.24 -15.91
CA PRO A 410 22.75 -23.67 -15.67
C PRO A 410 22.93 -24.02 -14.20
N ALA A 411 22.08 -24.90 -13.66
CA ALA A 411 22.11 -25.28 -12.24
C ALA A 411 23.47 -25.83 -11.76
N ALA A 412 24.31 -26.31 -12.67
CA ALA A 412 25.66 -26.80 -12.39
C ALA A 412 26.69 -25.68 -12.09
N GLU A 413 26.41 -24.44 -12.52
CA GLU A 413 27.29 -23.28 -12.33
C GLU A 413 26.78 -22.33 -11.22
N ALA A 414 25.65 -22.68 -10.60
CA ALA A 414 25.04 -21.91 -9.51
C ALA A 414 25.90 -22.02 -8.23
N ILE A 415 26.36 -20.87 -7.71
CA ILE A 415 27.11 -20.80 -6.46
C ILE A 415 26.13 -20.95 -5.30
N PRO A 416 26.24 -21.97 -4.43
CA PRO A 416 25.34 -22.13 -3.30
C PRO A 416 25.49 -20.96 -2.32
N ASP A 417 24.35 -20.40 -1.92
CA ASP A 417 24.25 -19.38 -0.87
C ASP A 417 24.08 -20.05 0.50
N ILE A 418 24.53 -19.40 1.58
CA ILE A 418 24.33 -19.91 2.93
C ILE A 418 23.37 -19.00 3.65
N SER A 419 22.32 -19.60 4.20
CA SER A 419 21.35 -18.92 5.03
C SER A 419 21.99 -18.22 6.22
N LEU A 420 21.85 -16.89 6.31
CA LEU A 420 22.29 -16.13 7.48
C LEU A 420 21.41 -16.37 8.72
N ILE A 421 20.24 -17.01 8.54
CA ILE A 421 19.28 -17.25 9.62
C ILE A 421 19.42 -18.69 10.15
N THR A 422 19.32 -19.67 9.26
CA THR A 422 19.34 -21.10 9.58
C THR A 422 20.73 -21.73 9.48
N GLY A 423 21.67 -21.10 8.77
CA GLY A 423 22.98 -21.69 8.45
C GLY A 423 22.94 -22.79 7.40
N GLU A 424 21.77 -23.09 6.84
CA GLU A 424 21.60 -24.13 5.82
C GLU A 424 22.04 -23.64 4.42
N MET A 425 22.55 -24.56 3.61
CA MET A 425 22.94 -24.28 2.23
C MET A 425 21.70 -24.18 1.34
N ARG A 426 21.62 -23.11 0.56
CA ARG A 426 20.58 -22.83 -0.42
C ARG A 426 21.19 -22.95 -1.82
N ALA A 427 20.48 -23.55 -2.76
CA ALA A 427 20.86 -23.42 -4.16
C ALA A 427 20.43 -22.03 -4.67
N THR A 428 21.33 -21.33 -5.37
CA THR A 428 20.98 -20.07 -6.07
C THR A 428 20.18 -20.44 -7.32
N HIS A 429 18.86 -20.39 -7.17
CA HIS A 429 17.96 -20.79 -8.24
C HIS A 429 17.77 -19.63 -9.21
N LEU A 430 18.63 -19.49 -10.21
CA LEU A 430 18.23 -18.92 -11.50
C LEU A 430 18.19 -20.07 -12.51
N CYS A 431 17.36 -21.08 -12.23
CA CYS A 431 17.27 -22.28 -13.07
C CYS A 431 16.20 -22.07 -14.15
N ASP A 432 16.50 -22.46 -15.38
CA ASP A 432 15.46 -22.80 -16.34
C ASP A 432 14.69 -24.02 -15.79
N LEU A 433 13.49 -23.79 -15.27
CA LEU A 433 12.51 -24.86 -15.20
C LEU A 433 12.17 -25.23 -16.65
N PRO A 434 12.41 -26.47 -17.12
CA PRO A 434 11.89 -26.89 -18.41
C PRO A 434 10.39 -26.65 -18.36
N ALA A 435 9.84 -26.03 -19.41
CA ALA A 435 8.42 -25.74 -19.52
C ALA A 435 7.64 -26.98 -19.06
N SER A 436 6.84 -26.80 -18.01
CA SER A 436 5.91 -27.83 -17.53
C SER A 436 4.94 -28.12 -18.67
N GLN A 437 5.31 -29.05 -19.56
CA GLN A 437 4.33 -29.81 -20.29
C GLN A 437 3.55 -30.57 -19.23
N LEU A 438 2.34 -30.11 -18.93
CA LEU A 438 1.34 -30.91 -18.22
C LEU A 438 1.35 -32.30 -18.87
N PRO A 439 1.75 -33.37 -18.18
CA PRO A 439 1.66 -34.68 -18.78
C PRO A 439 0.18 -34.95 -19.03
N LEU A 440 -0.17 -35.24 -20.28
CA LEU A 440 -1.46 -35.80 -20.61
C LEU A 440 -1.62 -37.06 -19.74
N SER A 441 -2.78 -37.18 -19.09
CA SER A 441 -3.09 -38.04 -17.93
C SER A 441 -2.88 -39.57 -18.07
N THR A 442 -2.06 -40.07 -18.99
CA THR A 442 -1.86 -41.52 -19.22
C THR A 442 -0.43 -41.95 -19.59
N THR A 443 0.59 -41.11 -19.47
CA THR A 443 1.98 -41.54 -19.75
C THR A 443 2.65 -42.21 -18.56
N LEU A 444 2.85 -43.53 -18.66
CA LEU A 444 3.66 -44.33 -17.74
C LEU A 444 5.14 -43.95 -17.86
N ALA A 445 5.73 -43.41 -16.78
CA ALA A 445 7.17 -43.19 -16.69
C ALA A 445 7.90 -44.53 -16.45
N CYS A 446 8.94 -44.79 -17.23
CA CYS A 446 9.78 -45.98 -17.07
C CYS A 446 10.60 -45.86 -15.78
N ARG A 447 10.52 -46.88 -14.92
CA ARG A 447 11.27 -46.96 -13.65
C ARG A 447 12.76 -47.03 -13.94
N ASP A 448 13.48 -45.95 -13.70
CA ASP A 448 14.92 -46.01 -13.51
C ASP A 448 15.26 -45.90 -12.01
N GLN A 449 16.01 -46.88 -11.53
CA GLN A 449 16.29 -47.10 -10.12
C GLN A 449 17.39 -46.13 -9.66
N THR A 450 17.03 -44.94 -9.15
CA THR A 450 17.68 -44.29 -7.98
C THR A 450 17.27 -42.84 -7.68
N ARG A 451 16.43 -42.15 -8.49
CA ARG A 451 16.18 -40.71 -8.23
C ARG A 451 14.82 -40.15 -8.65
N ALA A 452 13.75 -40.93 -8.55
CA ALA A 452 12.40 -40.40 -8.66
C ALA A 452 11.93 -39.82 -7.32
N LEU A 453 12.45 -38.64 -6.95
CA LEU A 453 11.70 -37.76 -6.05
C LEU A 453 10.45 -37.36 -6.84
N VAL A 454 9.29 -37.84 -6.40
CA VAL A 454 8.01 -37.26 -6.80
C VAL A 454 8.15 -35.77 -6.56
N GLU A 455 8.02 -34.94 -7.60
CA GLU A 455 7.93 -33.48 -7.46
C GLU A 455 6.61 -33.13 -6.76
N ILE A 456 6.50 -33.49 -5.49
CA ILE A 456 5.41 -33.06 -4.64
C ILE A 456 5.63 -31.57 -4.46
N SER A 457 4.67 -30.76 -4.92
CA SER A 457 4.69 -29.32 -4.67
C SER A 457 4.91 -29.07 -3.17
N PRO A 458 5.78 -28.13 -2.76
CA PRO A 458 5.96 -27.78 -1.35
C PRO A 458 4.62 -27.51 -0.63
N ALA A 459 3.67 -26.87 -1.34
CA ALA A 459 2.32 -26.67 -0.84
C ALA A 459 1.52 -27.98 -0.67
N ALA A 460 1.67 -28.94 -1.59
CA ALA A 460 1.04 -30.26 -1.46
C ALA A 460 1.64 -31.07 -0.29
N SER A 461 2.96 -31.03 -0.12
CA SER A 461 3.64 -31.64 1.05
C SER A 461 3.16 -31.00 2.36
N PHE A 462 3.00 -29.66 2.38
CA PHE A 462 2.41 -28.97 3.51
C PHE A 462 0.97 -29.42 3.80
N LEU A 463 0.11 -29.50 2.78
CA LEU A 463 -1.27 -29.99 2.92
C LEU A 463 -1.32 -31.43 3.45
N GLU A 464 -0.42 -32.29 2.99
CA GLU A 464 -0.30 -33.66 3.51
C GLU A 464 0.12 -33.70 4.99
N SER A 465 0.99 -32.78 5.41
CA SER A 465 1.45 -32.71 6.80
C SER A 465 0.43 -32.13 7.80
N ARG A 466 -0.71 -31.60 7.32
CA ARG A 466 -1.73 -31.00 8.20
C ARG A 466 -2.39 -32.07 9.09
N SER A 467 -2.54 -31.73 10.37
CA SER A 467 -3.26 -32.54 11.36
C SER A 467 -4.75 -32.65 11.05
N TRP A 468 -5.33 -31.64 10.39
CA TRP A 468 -6.71 -31.62 9.93
C TRP A 468 -6.76 -31.49 8.40
N ARG A 469 -7.32 -32.51 7.74
CA ARG A 469 -7.48 -32.59 6.27
C ARG A 469 -8.91 -32.26 5.79
N GLY A 470 -9.71 -31.61 6.65
CA GLY A 470 -11.11 -31.33 6.34
C GLY A 470 -12.03 -32.54 6.48
N LEU A 471 -13.21 -32.48 5.86
CA LEU A 471 -14.22 -33.55 5.82
C LEU A 471 -13.91 -34.60 4.74
N GLU A 472 -12.66 -35.07 4.70
CA GLU A 472 -12.28 -36.12 3.78
C GLU A 472 -12.94 -37.44 4.21
N GLN A 473 -13.65 -38.10 3.30
CA GLN A 473 -14.26 -39.40 3.60
C GLN A 473 -13.17 -40.46 3.74
N GLN A 474 -12.77 -40.78 4.97
CA GLN A 474 -11.83 -41.86 5.26
C GLN A 474 -12.54 -43.22 5.23
N LEU A 475 -13.00 -43.60 4.03
CA LEU A 475 -13.72 -44.86 3.79
C LEU A 475 -12.91 -46.05 4.33
N GLY A 476 -13.49 -46.78 5.29
CA GLY A 476 -12.88 -47.96 5.91
C GLY A 476 -11.93 -47.68 7.08
N GLN A 477 -11.56 -46.43 7.36
CA GLN A 477 -10.73 -46.06 8.53
C GLN A 477 -11.58 -45.49 9.67
N THR A 478 -12.73 -44.89 9.35
CA THR A 478 -13.68 -44.43 10.36
C THR A 478 -14.66 -45.55 10.72
N PRO A 479 -14.77 -45.95 12.00
CA PRO A 479 -15.75 -46.95 12.40
C PRO A 479 -17.17 -46.42 12.14
N ILE A 480 -18.03 -47.26 11.57
CA ILE A 480 -19.43 -46.91 11.29
C ILE A 480 -20.14 -46.71 12.63
N SER A 481 -20.40 -45.45 12.99
CA SER A 481 -21.23 -45.09 14.13
C SER A 481 -22.67 -44.85 13.69
N LYS A 482 -23.63 -45.15 14.56
CA LYS A 482 -25.01 -44.74 14.32
C LYS A 482 -25.09 -43.22 14.36
N ALA A 483 -25.92 -42.63 13.49
CA ALA A 483 -26.17 -41.19 13.53
C ALA A 483 -26.63 -40.77 14.93
N VAL A 484 -25.91 -39.82 15.52
CA VAL A 484 -26.25 -39.23 16.82
C VAL A 484 -26.88 -37.87 16.57
N GLN A 485 -27.84 -37.49 17.39
CA GLN A 485 -28.42 -36.15 17.34
C GLN A 485 -27.31 -35.11 17.57
N GLY A 486 -27.09 -34.23 16.60
CA GLY A 486 -26.12 -33.15 16.70
C GLY A 486 -26.57 -32.06 17.67
N ARG A 487 -25.66 -31.14 18.00
CA ARG A 487 -25.96 -29.97 18.83
C ARG A 487 -26.99 -29.08 18.15
N ARG A 488 -27.90 -28.51 18.93
CA ARG A 488 -28.95 -27.61 18.45
C ARG A 488 -28.63 -26.17 18.85
N GLY A 489 -28.90 -25.20 17.99
CA GLY A 489 -28.68 -23.77 18.28
C GLY A 489 -27.90 -23.04 17.18
N ILE A 490 -27.49 -21.81 17.47
CA ILE A 490 -26.66 -20.98 16.59
C ILE A 490 -25.18 -21.19 16.93
N ALA A 491 -24.26 -21.07 15.95
CA ALA A 491 -22.85 -21.40 16.15
C ALA A 491 -22.14 -20.62 17.27
N ILE A 492 -22.70 -19.47 17.68
CA ILE A 492 -22.21 -18.63 18.78
C ILE A 492 -22.79 -19.03 20.16
N ALA A 493 -23.82 -19.88 20.20
CA ALA A 493 -24.48 -20.35 21.41
C ALA A 493 -25.29 -21.61 21.11
N TYR A 494 -24.67 -22.79 21.25
CA TYR A 494 -25.42 -24.05 21.20
C TYR A 494 -26.23 -24.23 22.48
N GLU A 495 -27.42 -24.81 22.40
CA GLU A 495 -28.34 -25.05 23.54
C GLU A 495 -27.69 -25.89 24.66
N ASP A 496 -26.66 -26.66 24.31
CA ASP A 496 -25.93 -27.56 25.20
C ASP A 496 -24.65 -26.95 25.78
N GLU A 497 -24.22 -25.75 25.33
CA GLU A 497 -23.06 -25.05 25.87
C GLU A 497 -23.39 -24.40 27.21
N GLY A 498 -22.73 -24.85 28.28
CA GLY A 498 -22.90 -24.34 29.65
C GLY A 498 -23.61 -25.29 30.61
N ARG A 499 -24.07 -26.47 30.15
CA ARG A 499 -24.48 -27.56 31.04
C ARG A 499 -23.31 -28.52 31.20
N GLU A 500 -22.65 -28.49 32.36
CA GLU A 500 -21.68 -29.51 32.73
C GLU A 500 -22.32 -30.89 32.53
N GLN A 501 -21.69 -31.74 31.71
CA GLN A 501 -22.10 -33.13 31.60
C GLN A 501 -21.73 -33.86 32.90
N PRO A 502 -22.64 -34.67 33.48
CA PRO A 502 -22.38 -35.42 34.71
C PRO A 502 -21.33 -36.53 34.53
#